data_AF-A0A7K2VNK8-F1
#
_entry.id   AF-A0A7K2VNK8-F1
#
_cell.length_a   1.000
_cell.length_b   1.000
_cell.length_c   1.000
_cell.angle_alpha   90.00
_cell.angle_beta   90.00
_cell.angle_gamma   90.00
#
_symmetry.space_group_name_H-M   'P 1'
#
loop_
_entity.id
_entity.type
_entity.pdbx_description
1 polymer ?
#
loop_
_entity_poly.entity_id
_entity_poly.type
_entity_poly.pdbx_seq_one_letter_code
_entity_poly.pdbx_strand_id
1 'polypeptide(L)'
;MTVIITAAELARDLAGPTPPTLLDVRWQLSAPDAPAFDARAAYEAGHLPGAVFVDLDRELAAPPGPRGRHPLPDLAEFGAAMRRAGV
;
A
#
# COMPACT_ATOMS: atom_id res chain seq x y z
N MET A 1 -14.16 2.79 -15.54
CA MET A 1 -13.18 2.55 -14.47
C MET A 1 -12.45 3.85 -14.23
N THR A 2 -12.72 4.51 -13.11
CA THR A 2 -12.00 5.73 -12.71
C THR A 2 -10.77 5.31 -11.92
N VAL A 3 -9.62 5.91 -12.21
CA VAL A 3 -8.34 5.61 -11.53
C VAL A 3 -8.15 6.42 -10.24
N ILE A 4 -9.01 7.41 -10.02
CA ILE A 4 -9.02 8.29 -8.84
C ILE A 4 -10.49 8.46 -8.43
N ILE A 5 -10.74 8.42 -7.12
CA ILE A 5 -12.04 8.67 -6.49
C ILE A 5 -11.87 9.72 -5.38
N THR A 6 -12.95 10.40 -5.04
CA THR A 6 -13.02 11.31 -3.90
C THR A 6 -13.18 10.54 -2.58
N ALA A 7 -12.85 11.18 -1.46
CA ALA A 7 -13.09 10.60 -0.14
C ALA A 7 -14.59 10.34 0.15
N ALA A 8 -15.48 11.16 -0.40
CA ALA A 8 -16.92 10.99 -0.25
C ALA A 8 -17.46 9.79 -1.07
N GLU A 9 -16.89 9.51 -2.24
CA GLU A 9 -17.17 8.29 -2.99
C GLU A 9 -16.68 7.07 -2.24
N LEU A 10 -15.44 7.08 -1.75
CA LEU A 10 -14.90 5.99 -0.96
C LEU A 10 -15.79 5.68 0.27
N ALA A 11 -16.21 6.71 1.00
CA ALA A 11 -17.08 6.52 2.17
C ALA A 11 -18.42 5.87 1.82
N ARG A 12 -19.00 6.20 0.65
CA ARG A 12 -20.22 5.54 0.15
C ARG A 12 -19.96 4.09 -0.24
N ASP A 13 -18.86 3.82 -0.94
CA ASP A 13 -18.52 2.48 -1.41
C ASP A 13 -18.25 1.53 -0.25
N LEU A 14 -17.57 2.00 0.80
CA LEU A 14 -17.35 1.24 2.04
C LEU A 14 -18.63 0.91 2.80
N ALA A 15 -19.68 1.72 2.66
CA ALA A 15 -21.00 1.47 3.24
C ALA A 15 -21.91 0.62 2.32
N GLY A 16 -21.45 0.31 1.10
CA GLY A 16 -22.19 -0.43 0.10
C GLY A 16 -22.21 -1.94 0.34
N PRO A 17 -22.96 -2.70 -0.49
CA PRO A 17 -23.06 -4.16 -0.38
C PRO A 17 -21.77 -4.89 -0.77
N THR A 18 -20.85 -4.21 -1.46
CA THR A 18 -19.58 -4.76 -1.95
C THR A 18 -18.46 -3.76 -1.66
N PRO A 19 -18.04 -3.63 -0.38
CA PRO A 19 -17.00 -2.68 -0.01
C PRO A 19 -15.66 -3.07 -0.67
N PRO A 20 -14.85 -2.09 -1.12
CA PRO A 20 -13.54 -2.37 -1.68
C PRO A 20 -12.56 -2.83 -0.59
N THR A 21 -11.59 -3.67 -0.97
CA THR A 21 -10.40 -3.91 -0.15
C THR A 21 -9.52 -2.65 -0.17
N LEU A 22 -9.31 -2.05 1.00
CA LEU A 22 -8.46 -0.87 1.16
C LEU A 22 -7.03 -1.27 1.44
N LEU A 23 -6.10 -0.81 0.61
CA LEU A 23 -4.67 -0.99 0.82
C LEU A 23 -4.02 0.34 1.21
N ASP A 24 -3.36 0.36 2.35
CA ASP A 24 -2.51 1.48 2.76
C ASP A 24 -1.07 1.19 2.32
N VAL A 25 -0.66 1.84 1.24
CA VAL A 25 0.67 1.70 0.61
C VAL A 25 1.57 2.90 0.92
N ARG A 26 1.37 3.55 2.08
CA ARG A 26 2.13 4.75 2.45
C ARG A 26 3.63 4.49 2.42
N TRP A 27 4.35 5.44 1.84
CA TRP A 27 5.81 5.39 1.71
C TRP A 27 6.35 6.82 1.66
N GLN A 28 7.57 7.01 2.14
CA GLN A 28 8.27 8.30 2.03
C GLN A 28 9.71 8.07 1.61
N LEU A 29 10.20 8.92 0.72
CA LEU A 29 11.61 8.94 0.36
C LEU A 29 12.42 9.43 1.57
N SER A 30 13.30 8.58 2.08
CA SER A 30 14.21 8.98 3.15
C SER A 30 15.23 10.00 2.63
N ALA A 31 15.39 11.11 3.35
CA ALA A 31 16.50 12.04 3.13
C ALA A 31 17.73 11.58 3.92
N PRO A 32 18.97 11.82 3.43
CA PRO A 32 20.19 11.33 4.07
C PRO A 32 20.32 11.70 5.56
N ASP A 33 19.83 12.88 5.94
CA ASP A 33 19.95 13.43 7.29
C ASP A 33 18.62 13.41 8.07
N ALA A 34 17.59 12.75 7.54
CA ALA A 34 16.29 12.62 8.19
C ALA A 34 16.12 11.23 8.83
N PRO A 35 15.38 11.12 9.94
CA PRO A 35 14.96 9.82 10.45
C PRO A 35 14.22 9.03 9.36
N ALA A 36 14.47 7.72 9.28
CA ALA A 36 13.73 6.85 8.39
C ALA A 36 12.23 6.91 8.73
N PHE A 37 11.40 7.03 7.70
CA PHE A 37 9.96 6.98 7.88
C PHE A 37 9.53 5.54 8.18
N ASP A 38 8.99 5.31 9.37
CA ASP A 38 8.39 4.02 9.73
C ASP A 38 6.92 4.00 9.27
N ALA A 39 6.71 3.47 8.07
CA ALA A 39 5.39 3.34 7.47
C ALA A 39 4.44 2.46 8.29
N ARG A 40 4.95 1.40 8.94
CA ARG A 40 4.14 0.50 9.77
C ARG A 40 3.68 1.22 11.03
N ALA A 41 4.60 1.87 11.74
CA ALA A 41 4.25 2.64 12.93
C ALA A 41 3.28 3.77 12.62
N ALA A 42 3.44 4.46 11.48
CA ALA A 42 2.51 5.49 11.04
C ALA A 42 1.11 4.91 10.76
N TYR A 43 1.03 3.75 10.13
CA TYR A 43 -0.24 3.05 9.91
C TYR A 43 -0.89 2.68 11.24
N GLU A 44 -0.14 2.11 12.18
CA GLU A 44 -0.65 1.75 13.51
C GLU A 44 -1.11 2.97 14.32
N ALA A 45 -0.46 4.11 14.16
CA ALA A 45 -0.86 5.37 14.78
C ALA A 45 -2.19 5.93 14.19
N GLY A 46 -2.51 5.61 12.94
CA GLY A 46 -3.75 6.02 12.30
C GLY A 46 -3.84 5.63 10.82
N HIS A 47 -4.95 4.98 10.47
CA HIS A 47 -5.30 4.56 9.12
C HIS A 47 -6.82 4.58 8.94
N LEU A 48 -7.27 4.45 7.69
CA LEU A 48 -8.69 4.35 7.38
C LEU A 48 -9.26 3.01 7.93
N PRO A 49 -10.48 2.99 8.49
CA PRO A 49 -11.07 1.77 9.00
C PRO A 49 -11.10 0.65 7.97
N GLY A 50 -10.60 -0.54 8.36
CA GLY A 50 -10.56 -1.73 7.50
C GLY A 50 -9.47 -1.73 6.42
N ALA A 51 -8.62 -0.70 6.34
CA ALA A 51 -7.44 -0.74 5.50
C ALA A 51 -6.49 -1.85 5.95
N VAL A 52 -5.75 -2.41 5.00
CA VAL A 52 -4.64 -3.34 5.24
C VAL A 52 -3.34 -2.66 4.82
N PHE A 53 -2.37 -2.62 5.73
CA PHE A 53 -1.04 -2.11 5.40
C PHE A 53 -0.32 -3.05 4.45
N VAL A 54 0.19 -2.51 3.34
CA VAL A 54 1.04 -3.21 2.37
C VAL A 54 2.35 -2.46 2.26
N ASP A 55 3.45 -3.14 2.57
CA ASP A 55 4.78 -2.54 2.57
C ASP A 55 5.28 -2.40 1.12
N LEU A 56 5.45 -1.16 0.64
CA LEU A 56 5.89 -0.91 -0.74
C LEU A 56 7.23 -1.58 -1.04
N ASP A 57 8.20 -1.45 -0.13
CA ASP A 57 9.57 -1.91 -0.37
C ASP A 57 9.70 -3.43 -0.30
N ARG A 58 8.83 -4.09 0.48
CA ARG A 58 8.90 -5.54 0.70
C ARG A 58 7.90 -6.35 -0.12
N GLU A 59 6.75 -5.78 -0.47
CA GLU A 59 5.63 -6.52 -1.05
C GLU A 59 5.28 -6.06 -2.47
N LEU A 60 5.59 -4.81 -2.81
CA LEU A 60 5.30 -4.22 -4.12
C LEU A 60 6.54 -3.93 -4.96
N ALA A 61 7.73 -4.25 -4.44
CA ALA A 61 9.01 -4.05 -5.09
C ALA A 61 9.93 -5.26 -4.91
N ALA A 62 10.71 -5.56 -5.95
CA ALA A 62 11.89 -6.41 -5.83
C ALA A 62 13.07 -5.62 -5.25
N PRO A 63 14.14 -6.30 -4.80
CA PRO A 63 15.35 -5.64 -4.34
C PRO A 63 15.91 -4.62 -5.34
N PRO A 64 16.43 -3.47 -4.87
CA PRO A 64 17.06 -2.47 -5.72
C PRO A 64 18.15 -3.07 -6.62
N GLY A 65 18.27 -2.56 -7.84
CA GLY A 65 19.26 -3.07 -8.79
C GLY A 65 19.30 -2.30 -10.10
N PRO A 66 19.80 -2.91 -11.19
CA PRO A 66 19.92 -2.26 -12.50
C PRO A 66 18.59 -1.73 -13.06
N ARG A 67 17.46 -2.26 -12.57
CA ARG A 67 16.10 -1.85 -12.96
C ARG A 67 15.53 -0.69 -12.11
N GLY A 68 16.33 -0.10 -11.22
CA GLY A 68 15.93 1.03 -10.37
C GLY A 68 15.84 0.70 -8.87
N ARG A 69 15.27 1.63 -8.09
CA ARG A 69 15.20 1.54 -6.62
C ARG A 69 14.01 0.69 -6.12
N HIS A 70 12.91 0.66 -6.87
CA HIS A 70 11.74 -0.19 -6.58
C HIS A 70 11.28 -0.90 -7.86
N PRO A 71 12.09 -1.82 -8.41
CA PRO A 71 11.69 -2.58 -9.59
C PRO A 71 10.48 -3.46 -9.30
N LEU A 72 9.70 -3.81 -10.34
CA LEU A 72 8.56 -4.73 -10.17
C LEU A 72 9.01 -6.08 -9.58
N PRO A 73 8.26 -6.62 -8.59
CA PRO A 73 8.52 -7.91 -7.96
C PRO A 73 8.19 -9.07 -8.89
N ASP A 74 8.54 -10.29 -8.47
CA ASP A 74 8.03 -11.48 -9.13
C ASP A 74 6.50 -11.57 -9.00
N LEU A 75 5.83 -12.11 -10.02
CA LEU A 75 4.37 -12.20 -10.04
C LEU A 75 3.82 -13.09 -8.91
N ALA A 76 4.53 -14.16 -8.55
CA ALA A 76 4.11 -15.05 -7.47
C ALA A 76 4.25 -14.37 -6.10
N GLU A 77 5.31 -13.59 -5.90
CA GLU A 77 5.53 -12.79 -4.69
C GLU A 77 4.43 -11.74 -4.52
N PHE A 78 4.17 -10.97 -5.58
CA PHE A 78 3.09 -9.97 -5.60
C PHE A 78 1.73 -10.62 -5.35
N GLY A 79 1.41 -11.70 -6.05
CA GLY A 79 0.14 -12.41 -5.88
C GLY A 79 -0.02 -12.96 -4.46
N ALA A 80 1.06 -13.42 -3.81
CA ALA A 80 1.01 -13.87 -2.43
C ALA A 80 0.75 -12.70 -1.46
N ALA A 81 1.34 -11.53 -1.70
CA ALA A 81 1.07 -10.34 -0.91
C ALA A 81 -0.39 -9.87 -1.05
N MET A 82 -0.90 -9.78 -2.28
CA MET A 82 -2.28 -9.36 -2.55
C MET A 82 -3.30 -10.30 -1.90
N ARG A 83 -3.09 -11.63 -1.97
CA ARG A 83 -3.95 -12.60 -1.28
C ARG A 83 -3.94 -12.44 0.24
N ARG A 84 -2.77 -12.17 0.85
CA ARG A 84 -2.69 -11.88 2.30
C ARG A 84 -3.43 -10.60 2.65
N ALA A 85 -3.47 -9.64 1.74
CA ALA A 85 -4.17 -8.36 1.91
C ALA A 85 -5.68 -8.43 1.65
N GLY A 86 -6.21 -9.57 1.22
CA GLY A 86 -7.65 -9.74 0.94
C GLY A 86 -8.06 -9.32 -0.47
N VAL A 87 -7.14 -9.40 -1.43
CA VAL A 87 -7.39 -9.21 -2.88
C VAL A 87 -7.44 -10.56 -3.59
#